data_AF-A0A951BLB6-F1
#
_entry.id   AF-A0A951BLB6-F1
#
_cell.length_a   1.000
_cell.length_b   1.000
_cell.length_c   1.000
_cell.angle_alpha   90.00
_cell.angle_beta   90.00
_cell.angle_gamma   90.00
#
_symmetry.space_group_name_H-M   'P 1'
#
loop_
_entity.id
_entity.type
_entity.pdbx_description
1 polymer ?
#
loop_
_entity_poly.entity_id
_entity_poly.type
_entity_poly.pdbx_seq_one_letter_code
_entity_poly.pdbx_strand_id
1 'polypeptide(L)'
;MNRAIVAAGGAIALLVAAASAWAQDAAAGQKLAAGICQACHGLDGIAKQPDAANHAGQRAGYLPRQIHAGKAGWRKYDQMAVVA
;
A
#
# COMPACT_ATOMS: atom_id res chain seq x y z
N MET A 1 29.14 26.85 -22.87
CA MET A 1 28.26 25.91 -22.14
C MET A 1 26.82 26.22 -22.55
N ASN A 2 26.14 25.27 -23.22
CA ASN A 2 24.91 25.57 -23.96
C ASN A 2 23.69 25.59 -23.02
N ARG A 3 23.04 26.76 -22.87
CA ARG A 3 21.93 26.99 -21.92
C ARG A 3 20.74 26.02 -22.12
N ALA A 4 20.57 25.50 -23.33
CA ALA A 4 19.57 24.49 -23.67
C ALA A 4 19.80 23.13 -22.97
N ILE A 5 21.06 22.75 -22.73
CA ILE A 5 21.41 21.48 -22.07
C ILE A 5 21.10 21.56 -20.56
N VAL A 6 21.32 22.73 -19.95
CA VAL A 6 21.00 22.98 -18.53
C VAL A 6 19.48 23.00 -18.29
N ALA A 7 18.72 23.60 -19.20
CA ALA A 7 17.26 23.67 -19.09
C ALA A 7 16.58 22.29 -19.27
N ALA A 8 17.03 21.49 -20.25
CA ALA A 8 16.50 20.15 -20.48
C ALA A 8 16.81 19.18 -19.31
N GLY A 9 18.02 19.27 -18.74
CA GLY A 9 18.38 18.48 -17.55
C GLY A 9 17.56 18.84 -16.31
N GLY A 10 17.26 20.12 -16.12
CA GLY A 10 16.41 20.58 -15.00
C GLY A 10 14.97 20.04 -15.08
N ALA A 11 14.36 20.04 -16.27
CA ALA A 11 12.99 19.56 -16.46
C ALA A 11 12.85 18.04 -16.20
N ILE A 12 13.84 17.24 -16.61
CA ILE A 12 13.85 15.79 -16.36
C ILE A 12 14.01 15.49 -14.85
N ALA A 13 14.88 16.23 -14.16
CA ALA A 13 15.07 16.07 -12.72
C ALA A 13 13.80 16.37 -11.91
N LEU A 14 13.05 17.41 -12.30
CA LEU A 14 11.77 17.77 -11.69
C LEU A 14 10.68 16.70 -11.87
N LEU A 15 10.60 16.08 -13.05
CA LEU A 15 9.63 15.01 -13.33
C LEU A 15 9.91 13.74 -12.51
N VAL A 16 11.18 13.37 -12.35
CA VAL A 16 11.58 12.21 -11.53
C VAL A 16 11.29 12.46 -10.05
N ALA A 17 11.56 13.67 -9.54
CA ALA A 17 11.28 14.01 -8.15
C ALA A 17 9.78 13.97 -7.81
N ALA A 18 8.92 14.39 -8.73
CA ALA A 18 7.47 14.35 -8.55
C ALA A 18 6.92 12.91 -8.46
N ALA A 19 7.46 11.97 -9.24
CA ALA A 19 7.03 10.56 -9.22
C ALA A 19 7.30 9.89 -7.86
N SER A 20 8.40 10.26 -7.19
CA SER A 20 8.78 9.75 -5.87
C SER A 20 7.81 10.15 -4.76
N ALA A 21 7.09 11.26 -4.91
CA ALA A 21 6.17 11.77 -3.89
C ALA A 21 4.88 10.93 -3.73
N TRP A 22 4.58 10.04 -4.69
CA TRP A 22 3.43 9.14 -4.63
C TRP A 22 3.79 7.68 -4.28
N ALA A 23 5.08 7.38 -4.12
CA ALA A 23 5.53 6.05 -3.74
C ALA A 23 5.11 5.77 -2.28
N GLN A 24 4.40 4.66 -2.07
CA GLN A 24 4.06 4.18 -0.72
C GLN A 24 5.27 3.51 -0.09
N ASP A 25 5.44 3.63 1.23
CA ASP A 25 6.51 2.98 1.97
C ASP A 25 6.24 1.47 2.09
N ALA A 26 6.80 0.71 1.15
CA ALA A 26 6.69 -0.74 1.11
C ALA A 26 7.33 -1.41 2.34
N ALA A 27 8.41 -0.85 2.90
CA ALA A 27 9.10 -1.41 4.06
C ALA A 27 8.24 -1.28 5.32
N ALA A 28 7.59 -0.12 5.51
CA ALA A 28 6.61 0.07 6.58
C ALA A 28 5.42 -0.89 6.43
N GLY A 29 4.91 -1.06 5.20
CA GLY A 29 3.84 -2.02 4.89
C GLY A 29 4.23 -3.47 5.23
N GLN A 30 5.44 -3.90 4.86
CA GLN A 30 5.96 -5.24 5.18
C GLN A 30 6.12 -5.45 6.69
N LYS A 31 6.59 -4.44 7.42
CA LYS A 31 6.70 -4.50 8.89
C LYS A 31 5.33 -4.68 9.55
N LEU A 32 4.30 -3.99 9.07
CA LEU A 32 2.92 -4.18 9.51
C LEU A 32 2.40 -5.58 9.16
N ALA A 33 2.67 -6.05 7.93
CA ALA A 33 2.26 -7.38 7.48
C ALA A 33 2.83 -8.49 8.37
N ALA A 34 4.09 -8.38 8.79
CA ALA A 34 4.75 -9.31 9.71
C ALA A 34 4.17 -9.32 11.15
N GLY A 35 3.32 -8.37 11.50
CA GLY A 35 2.60 -8.32 12.78
C GLY A 35 1.34 -9.17 12.78
N ILE A 36 0.21 -8.57 13.20
CA ILE A 36 -1.08 -9.28 13.33
C ILE A 36 -1.67 -9.71 11.98
N CYS A 37 -1.33 -9.03 10.88
CA CYS A 37 -1.91 -9.26 9.58
C CYS A 37 -1.57 -10.65 9.00
N GLN A 38 -0.33 -11.11 9.20
CA GLN A 38 0.12 -12.39 8.64
C GLN A 38 -0.62 -13.60 9.22
N ALA A 39 -1.20 -13.48 10.41
CA ALA A 39 -1.90 -14.58 11.08
C ALA A 39 -3.05 -15.12 10.22
N CYS A 40 -3.74 -14.23 9.49
CA CYS A 40 -4.85 -14.61 8.61
C CYS A 40 -4.48 -14.48 7.12
N HIS A 41 -3.73 -13.45 6.75
CA HIS A 41 -3.50 -13.10 5.35
C HIS A 41 -2.16 -13.58 4.78
N GLY A 42 -1.34 -14.27 5.57
CA GLY A 42 0.01 -14.69 5.18
C GLY A 42 1.02 -13.55 5.20
N LEU A 43 2.31 -13.90 5.34
CA LEU A 43 3.40 -12.92 5.36
C LEU A 43 3.58 -12.21 4.01
N ASP A 44 3.33 -12.94 2.94
CA ASP A 44 3.36 -12.47 1.55
C ASP A 44 2.01 -11.88 1.09
N GLY A 45 1.00 -11.83 1.98
CA GLY A 45 -0.35 -11.42 1.63
C GLY A 45 -1.14 -12.47 0.83
N ILE A 46 -0.67 -13.73 0.81
CA ILE A 46 -1.42 -14.87 0.29
C ILE A 46 -1.99 -15.67 1.47
N ALA A 47 -3.31 -15.60 1.61
CA ALA A 47 -4.03 -16.27 2.68
C ALA A 47 -3.97 -17.80 2.51
N LYS A 48 -3.79 -18.49 3.64
CA LYS A 48 -3.91 -19.95 3.73
C LYS A 48 -5.25 -20.39 4.30
N GLN A 49 -5.94 -19.49 4.99
CA GLN A 49 -7.26 -19.73 5.55
C GLN A 49 -8.34 -19.46 4.48
N PRO A 50 -9.40 -20.30 4.38
CA PRO A 50 -10.41 -20.16 3.33
C PRO A 50 -11.21 -18.85 3.40
N ASP A 51 -11.34 -18.29 4.59
CA ASP A 51 -12.13 -17.10 4.92
C ASP A 51 -11.32 -15.80 4.91
N ALA A 52 -9.99 -15.89 4.85
CA ALA A 52 -9.12 -14.73 4.72
C ALA A 52 -8.88 -14.37 3.25
N ALA A 53 -8.96 -13.08 2.93
CA ALA A 53 -8.69 -12.59 1.59
C ALA A 53 -7.19 -12.48 1.29
N ASN A 54 -6.81 -12.62 0.01
CA ASN A 54 -5.47 -12.29 -0.47
C ASN A 54 -5.31 -10.76 -0.60
N HIS A 55 -4.21 -10.22 -0.08
CA HIS A 55 -3.81 -8.81 -0.23
C HIS A 55 -2.70 -8.61 -1.25
N ALA A 56 -1.92 -9.66 -1.57
CA ALA A 56 -0.94 -9.63 -2.64
C ALA A 56 -1.60 -9.25 -3.98
N GLY A 57 -1.00 -8.28 -4.69
CA GLY A 57 -1.50 -7.81 -5.98
C GLY A 57 -2.78 -6.96 -5.93
N GLN A 58 -3.26 -6.60 -4.74
CA GLN A 58 -4.44 -5.75 -4.62
C GLN A 58 -4.16 -4.32 -5.08
N ARG A 59 -5.20 -3.64 -5.59
CA ARG A 59 -5.14 -2.24 -5.99
C ARG A 59 -4.77 -1.37 -4.79
N ALA A 60 -3.75 -0.51 -4.96
CA ALA A 60 -3.20 0.33 -3.88
C ALA A 60 -4.26 1.14 -3.11
N GLY A 61 -5.28 1.65 -3.80
CA GLY A 61 -6.36 2.39 -3.14
C GLY A 61 -7.44 1.52 -2.48
N TYR A 62 -7.57 0.24 -2.84
CA TYR A 62 -8.66 -0.61 -2.33
C TYR A 62 -8.44 -0.99 -0.88
N LEU A 63 -7.22 -1.44 -0.54
CA LEU A 63 -6.89 -1.87 0.82
C LEU A 63 -7.17 -0.80 1.90
N PRO A 64 -6.68 0.45 1.77
CA PRO A 64 -6.97 1.49 2.77
C PRO A 64 -8.47 1.82 2.84
N ARG A 65 -9.19 1.81 1.71
CA ARG A 65 -10.65 2.00 1.71
C ARG A 65 -11.38 0.91 2.47
N GLN A 66 -10.99 -0.35 2.29
CA GLN A 66 -11.63 -1.47 2.98
C GLN A 66 -11.34 -1.50 4.48
N ILE A 67 -10.11 -1.19 4.87
CA ILE A 67 -9.73 -1.04 6.27
C ILE A 67 -10.53 0.09 6.89
N HIS A 68 -10.56 1.27 6.26
CA HIS A 68 -11.31 2.42 6.77
C HIS A 68 -12.82 2.14 6.89
N ALA A 69 -13.42 1.51 5.88
CA ALA A 69 -14.83 1.10 5.94
C ALA A 69 -15.11 0.10 7.06
N GLY A 70 -14.14 -0.77 7.38
CA GLY A 70 -14.20 -1.67 8.54
C GLY A 70 -14.20 -0.91 9.86
N LYS A 71 -13.22 0.00 10.03
CA LYS A 71 -13.10 0.87 11.21
C LYS A 71 -14.34 1.76 11.44
N ALA A 72 -14.89 2.29 10.36
CA ALA A 72 -16.08 3.14 10.40
C ALA A 72 -17.40 2.35 10.59
N GLY A 73 -17.34 1.01 10.59
CA GLY A 73 -18.53 0.15 10.68
C GLY A 73 -19.39 0.11 9.43
N TRP A 74 -18.98 0.76 8.34
CA TRP A 74 -19.69 0.74 7.04
C TRP A 74 -19.62 -0.61 6.35
N ARG A 75 -18.58 -1.38 6.64
CA ARG A 75 -18.49 -2.79 6.26
C ARG A 75 -18.18 -3.62 7.48
N LYS A 76 -19.08 -4.56 7.81
CA LYS A 76 -18.92 -5.45 8.95
C LYS A 76 -18.11 -6.68 8.53
N TYR A 77 -17.08 -6.96 9.31
CA TYR A 77 -16.29 -8.18 9.21
C TYR A 77 -16.04 -8.67 10.62
N ASP A 78 -16.73 -9.74 11.02
CA ASP A 78 -16.61 -10.25 12.39
C ASP A 78 -15.15 -10.63 12.70
N GLN A 79 -14.42 -11.17 11.71
CA GLN A 79 -13.02 -11.55 11.84
C GLN A 79 -12.03 -10.37 11.75
N MET A 80 -12.35 -9.30 11.01
CA MET A 80 -11.43 -8.13 10.93
C MET A 80 -11.71 -7.07 12.00
N ALA A 81 -12.74 -7.25 12.84
CA ALA A 81 -13.03 -6.36 13.96
C ALA A 81 -11.89 -6.30 14.99
N VAL A 82 -11.06 -7.34 15.09
CA VAL A 82 -9.89 -7.40 16.00
C VAL A 82 -8.72 -6.52 15.54
N VAL A 83 -8.71 -6.09 14.27
CA VAL A 83 -7.63 -5.28 13.65
C VAL A 83 -8.12 -3.88 13.22
N ALA A 84 -9.43 -3.64 13.29
CA ALA A 84 -10.08 -2.38 12.95
C ALA A 84 -9.96 -1.36 14.08
#